data_AF-A0A6M0GDB3-F1
#
_entry.id   AF-A0A6M0GDB3-F1
#
_cell.length_a   1.000
_cell.length_b   1.000
_cell.length_c   1.000
_cell.angle_alpha   90.00
_cell.angle_beta   90.00
_cell.angle_gamma   90.00
#
_symmetry.space_group_name_H-M   'P 1'
#
loop_
_entity.id
_entity.type
_entity.pdbx_description
1 polymer ?
#
loop_
_entity_poly.entity_id
_entity_poly.type
_entity_poly.pdbx_seq_one_letter_code
_entity_poly.pdbx_strand_id
1 'polypeptide(L)'
;MVWSNCHRNARVEVIVLIPERSQIEEEEDSDSKATLLQDFRQAWHEAMTGQTIPIDQLWKVFFIQTIRETMPIHYWENINTFAFKDFHPQRTIAIMTTGSIEQHGPHLPVGVDAMIVRGVLHGILKRVPDDITAIALPVLPIGKAIEHENFDGTLSLSTETVMALWREIAASVFRTPVRKLLMLNSHGGQSDVARIVARDLRAHHKALVVPVNWWTYKAKTLYQDTEYTHGLHGGAEETALMLHLQPDLVNHREIKNFVPVSLEQAQQYPMLYGSGVKQAWMAEDLHPQGATGDATIATLEDGQKICEEAVESMIALLQDMVAYQI
;
A
#
# COMPACT_ATOMS: atom_id res chain seq x y z
N MET A 1 -32.20 -24.15 -3.33
CA MET A 1 -33.15 -23.92 -2.22
C MET A 1 -33.84 -22.58 -2.50
N VAL A 2 -35.15 -22.61 -2.60
CA VAL A 2 -36.00 -21.51 -3.10
C VAL A 2 -36.16 -20.45 -1.99
N TRP A 3 -35.87 -19.19 -2.28
CA TRP A 3 -36.34 -18.06 -1.47
C TRP A 3 -37.40 -17.27 -2.27
N SER A 4 -38.58 -17.87 -2.36
CA SER A 4 -39.82 -17.19 -2.69
C SER A 4 -40.51 -16.82 -1.38
N ASN A 5 -40.53 -15.52 -1.04
CA ASN A 5 -41.54 -14.80 -0.24
C ASN A 5 -40.89 -13.63 0.50
N CYS A 6 -40.75 -12.50 -0.19
CA CYS A 6 -40.74 -11.20 0.49
C CYS A 6 -42.19 -10.70 0.49
N HIS A 7 -42.81 -10.59 1.67
CA HIS A 7 -44.21 -10.24 1.83
C HIS A 7 -44.52 -8.83 1.30
N ARG A 8 -45.65 -8.67 0.59
CA ARG A 8 -46.15 -7.44 -0.05
C ARG A 8 -46.52 -6.27 0.90
N ASN A 9 -46.21 -6.36 2.19
CA ASN A 9 -46.51 -5.32 3.20
C ASN A 9 -45.26 -5.03 4.06
N ALA A 10 -44.11 -4.77 3.42
CA ALA A 10 -42.97 -4.24 4.14
C ALA A 10 -43.27 -2.79 4.56
N ARG A 11 -43.34 -2.53 5.86
CA ARG A 11 -43.29 -1.17 6.40
C ARG A 11 -41.84 -0.68 6.26
N VAL A 12 -41.65 0.42 5.53
CA VAL A 12 -40.40 1.17 5.56
C VAL A 12 -40.54 2.22 6.64
N GLU A 13 -39.78 2.08 7.74
CA GLU A 13 -39.60 3.16 8.71
C GLU A 13 -38.44 4.03 8.25
N VAL A 14 -38.75 5.27 7.88
CA VAL A 14 -37.74 6.29 7.57
C VAL A 14 -37.50 7.09 8.85
N ILE A 15 -36.35 6.90 9.49
CA ILE A 15 -35.91 7.69 10.63
C ILE A 15 -35.08 8.84 10.10
N VAL A 16 -35.60 10.07 10.23
CA VAL A 16 -34.88 11.30 9.90
C VAL A 16 -34.28 11.86 11.19
N LEU A 17 -32.95 11.84 11.29
CA LEU A 17 -32.22 12.46 12.40
C LEU A 17 -32.07 13.96 12.09
N ILE A 18 -32.74 14.81 12.86
CA ILE A 18 -32.58 16.26 12.80
C ILE A 18 -31.61 16.65 13.92
N PRO A 19 -30.52 17.39 13.64
CA PRO A 19 -29.62 17.90 14.68
C PRO A 19 -30.38 18.77 15.68
N GLU A 20 -30.09 18.62 16.97
CA GLU A 20 -30.65 19.51 18.00
C GLU A 20 -30.23 20.96 17.73
N ARG A 21 -31.17 21.87 18.00
CA ARG A 21 -31.28 23.23 17.47
C ARG A 21 -30.28 24.26 18.07
N SER A 22 -29.09 23.84 18.53
CA SER A 22 -28.24 24.72 19.34
C SER A 22 -26.93 25.20 18.71
N GLN A 23 -26.68 24.98 17.41
CA GLN A 23 -25.52 25.59 16.72
C GLN A 23 -25.82 25.94 15.25
N ILE A 24 -26.91 26.68 15.00
CA ILE A 24 -27.02 27.45 13.76
C ILE A 24 -26.92 28.90 14.19
N GLU A 25 -25.73 29.48 14.03
CA GLU A 25 -25.55 30.93 14.07
C GLU A 25 -26.51 31.54 13.03
N GLU A 26 -27.19 32.63 13.39
CA GLU A 26 -28.28 33.28 12.63
C GLU A 26 -27.85 33.92 11.29
N GLU A 27 -26.85 33.38 10.59
CA GLU A 27 -26.35 33.87 9.29
C GLU A 27 -26.24 32.75 8.23
N GLU A 28 -27.18 31.81 8.20
CA GLU A 28 -27.36 30.95 7.02
C GLU A 28 -28.47 31.50 6.12
N ASP A 29 -28.05 31.92 4.92
CA ASP A 29 -28.83 32.44 3.81
C ASP A 29 -30.20 31.75 3.66
N SER A 30 -31.27 32.55 3.67
CA SER A 30 -32.65 32.04 3.57
C SER A 30 -32.89 31.19 2.32
N ASP A 31 -32.09 31.42 1.27
CA ASP A 31 -32.11 30.65 0.02
C ASP A 31 -31.59 29.21 0.19
N SER A 32 -30.58 28.98 1.04
CA SER A 32 -30.05 27.63 1.32
C SER A 32 -31.09 26.76 2.01
N LYS A 33 -31.79 27.32 3.00
CA LYS A 33 -32.84 26.62 3.75
C LYS A 33 -34.09 26.37 2.89
N ALA A 34 -34.44 27.31 2.01
CA ALA A 34 -35.52 27.13 1.05
C ALA A 34 -35.21 26.03 0.04
N THR A 35 -33.97 25.97 -0.46
CA THR A 35 -33.50 24.94 -1.39
C THR A 35 -33.54 23.56 -0.75
N LEU A 36 -33.02 23.42 0.47
CA LEU A 36 -32.99 22.14 1.19
C LEU A 36 -34.40 21.60 1.52
N LEU A 37 -35.34 22.50 1.83
CA LEU A 37 -36.75 22.16 2.01
C LEU A 37 -37.44 21.79 0.69
N GLN A 38 -37.05 22.40 -0.42
CA GLN A 38 -37.59 22.10 -1.74
C GLN A 38 -37.10 20.73 -2.23
N ASP A 39 -35.82 20.43 -2.06
CA ASP A 39 -35.24 19.11 -2.39
C ASP A 39 -35.88 18.00 -1.57
N PHE A 40 -36.11 18.24 -0.26
CA PHE A 40 -36.82 17.30 0.59
C PHE A 40 -38.26 17.06 0.11
N ARG A 41 -38.99 18.13 -0.25
CA ARG A 41 -40.37 18.01 -0.76
C ARG A 41 -40.43 17.27 -2.09
N GLN A 42 -39.45 17.49 -2.97
CA GLN A 42 -39.35 16.81 -4.26
C GLN A 42 -39.09 15.31 -4.07
N ALA A 43 -38.09 14.96 -3.26
CA ALA A 43 -37.78 13.57 -2.93
C ALA A 43 -38.96 12.86 -2.24
N TRP A 44 -39.67 13.55 -1.34
CA TRP A 44 -40.88 13.04 -0.71
C TRP A 44 -42.02 12.82 -1.71
N HIS A 45 -42.22 13.75 -2.64
CA HIS A 45 -43.24 13.64 -3.69
C HIS A 45 -42.95 12.45 -4.62
N GLU A 46 -41.71 12.27 -5.05
CA GLU A 46 -41.28 11.15 -5.90
C GLU A 46 -41.48 9.80 -5.20
N ALA A 47 -41.13 9.71 -3.92
CA ALA A 47 -41.33 8.52 -3.09
C ALA A 47 -42.83 8.18 -2.91
N MET A 48 -43.67 9.20 -2.68
CA MET A 48 -45.11 9.00 -2.43
C MET A 48 -45.93 8.77 -3.69
N THR A 49 -45.45 9.22 -4.86
CA THR A 49 -46.13 9.05 -6.16
C THR A 49 -45.69 7.81 -6.92
N GLY A 50 -44.74 7.03 -6.39
CA GLY A 50 -44.27 5.80 -7.01
C GLY A 50 -43.38 6.02 -8.23
N GLN A 51 -42.82 7.22 -8.42
CA GLN A 51 -41.73 7.49 -9.36
C GLN A 51 -40.38 7.02 -8.80
N THR A 52 -40.37 5.87 -8.12
CA THR A 52 -39.17 5.25 -7.58
C THR A 52 -38.53 4.37 -8.65
N ILE A 53 -37.23 4.55 -8.88
CA ILE A 53 -36.47 3.65 -9.76
C ILE A 53 -36.42 2.26 -9.09
N PRO A 54 -36.87 1.19 -9.77
CA PRO A 54 -36.77 -0.16 -9.25
C PRO A 54 -35.31 -0.50 -8.92
N ILE A 55 -35.07 -1.18 -7.80
CA ILE A 55 -33.71 -1.51 -7.34
C ILE A 55 -32.92 -2.23 -8.44
N ASP A 56 -33.56 -3.11 -9.22
CA ASP A 56 -32.98 -3.84 -10.36
C ASP A 56 -32.56 -2.94 -11.55
N GLN A 57 -33.12 -1.74 -11.66
CA GLN A 57 -32.64 -0.72 -12.61
C GLN A 57 -31.43 0.07 -12.08
N LEU A 58 -31.34 0.31 -10.76
CA LEU A 58 -30.10 0.82 -10.14
C LEU A 58 -28.96 -0.17 -10.37
N TRP A 59 -29.21 -1.47 -10.21
CA TRP A 59 -28.19 -2.52 -10.42
C TRP A 59 -27.78 -2.70 -11.89
N LYS A 60 -28.67 -2.48 -12.87
CA LYS A 60 -28.31 -2.60 -14.30
C LYS A 60 -27.47 -1.44 -14.81
N VAL A 61 -27.73 -0.21 -14.37
CA VAL A 61 -26.97 0.97 -14.81
C VAL A 61 -25.60 1.02 -14.12
N PHE A 62 -25.53 0.74 -12.80
CA PHE A 62 -24.25 0.76 -12.08
C PHE A 62 -23.33 -0.43 -12.40
N PHE A 63 -23.85 -1.62 -12.71
CA PHE A 63 -22.99 -2.79 -12.90
C PHE A 63 -22.59 -3.01 -14.36
N ILE A 64 -23.45 -2.70 -15.34
CA ILE A 64 -23.14 -2.97 -16.76
C ILE A 64 -22.19 -1.90 -17.35
N GLN A 65 -22.28 -0.65 -16.88
CA GLN A 65 -21.36 0.41 -17.30
C GLN A 65 -20.02 0.35 -16.56
N THR A 66 -20.00 0.00 -15.26
CA THR A 66 -18.74 -0.10 -14.49
C THR A 66 -17.93 -1.36 -14.78
N ILE A 67 -18.55 -2.47 -15.21
CA ILE A 67 -17.81 -3.72 -15.52
C ILE A 67 -17.16 -3.71 -16.91
N ARG A 68 -17.56 -2.81 -17.81
CA ARG A 68 -17.06 -2.83 -19.19
C ARG A 68 -15.95 -1.83 -19.51
N GLU A 69 -15.60 -0.91 -18.61
CA GLU A 69 -14.66 0.18 -18.93
C GLU A 69 -13.45 0.34 -17.99
N THR A 70 -13.18 -0.59 -17.07
CA THR A 70 -11.86 -0.66 -16.42
C THR A 70 -11.46 -2.11 -16.20
N MET A 71 -10.29 -2.52 -16.69
CA MET A 71 -9.71 -3.82 -16.35
C MET A 71 -9.73 -3.99 -14.82
N PRO A 72 -10.34 -5.05 -14.27
CA PRO A 72 -10.51 -5.11 -12.83
C PRO A 72 -9.15 -5.27 -12.18
N ILE A 73 -8.88 -4.40 -11.21
CA ILE A 73 -7.81 -4.59 -10.22
C ILE A 73 -7.88 -6.06 -9.74
N HIS A 74 -6.86 -6.86 -10.05
CA HIS A 74 -6.88 -8.29 -9.73
C HIS A 74 -6.19 -8.53 -8.38
N TYR A 75 -6.97 -8.69 -7.33
CA TYR A 75 -6.50 -9.31 -6.09
C TYR A 75 -6.67 -10.82 -6.18
N TRP A 76 -5.63 -11.58 -5.81
CA TRP A 76 -5.60 -13.04 -5.91
C TRP A 76 -6.79 -13.70 -5.23
N GLU A 77 -7.14 -13.24 -4.03
CA GLU A 77 -8.27 -13.69 -3.21
C GLU A 77 -9.65 -13.45 -3.84
N ASN A 78 -9.75 -12.55 -4.82
CA ASN A 78 -10.99 -12.22 -5.51
C ASN A 78 -11.16 -12.99 -6.83
N ILE A 79 -10.20 -13.83 -7.22
CA ILE A 79 -10.23 -14.59 -8.48
C ILE A 79 -10.95 -15.92 -8.27
N ASN A 80 -11.94 -16.20 -9.12
CA ASN A 80 -12.61 -17.50 -9.12
C ASN A 80 -11.64 -18.61 -9.52
N THR A 81 -11.69 -19.76 -8.83
CA THR A 81 -10.79 -20.89 -9.06
C THR A 81 -10.72 -21.37 -10.52
N PHE A 82 -11.78 -21.19 -11.32
CA PHE A 82 -11.80 -21.61 -12.72
C PHE A 82 -11.18 -20.59 -13.68
N ALA A 83 -10.99 -19.34 -13.26
CA ALA A 83 -10.42 -18.27 -14.10
C ALA A 83 -8.89 -18.39 -14.24
N PHE A 84 -8.20 -19.05 -13.29
CA PHE A 84 -6.74 -19.16 -13.31
C PHE A 84 -6.19 -19.82 -14.57
N LYS A 85 -6.94 -20.73 -15.19
CA LYS A 85 -6.52 -21.43 -16.42
C LYS A 85 -6.43 -20.51 -17.64
N ASP A 86 -7.11 -19.37 -17.62
CA ASP A 86 -7.24 -18.45 -18.75
C ASP A 86 -6.16 -17.36 -18.73
N PHE A 87 -5.34 -17.29 -17.68
CA PHE A 87 -4.25 -16.32 -17.58
C PHE A 87 -3.12 -16.61 -18.57
N HIS A 88 -2.73 -15.58 -19.31
CA HIS A 88 -1.66 -15.67 -20.30
C HIS A 88 -0.28 -15.63 -19.61
N PRO A 89 0.56 -16.68 -19.71
CA PRO A 89 1.83 -16.76 -18.97
C PRO A 89 2.81 -15.59 -19.22
N GLN A 90 2.79 -15.03 -20.43
CA GLN A 90 3.68 -13.92 -20.80
C GLN A 90 3.22 -12.56 -20.25
N ARG A 91 1.90 -12.35 -20.10
CA ARG A 91 1.30 -11.06 -19.77
C ARG A 91 0.80 -10.99 -18.33
N THR A 92 0.80 -12.13 -17.63
CA THR A 92 0.33 -12.23 -16.25
C THR A 92 1.50 -12.20 -15.29
N ILE A 93 1.49 -11.23 -14.37
CA ILE A 93 2.51 -11.05 -13.34
C ILE A 93 1.82 -11.11 -11.98
N ALA A 94 2.23 -12.05 -11.13
CA ALA A 94 1.85 -12.01 -9.72
C ALA A 94 2.75 -11.03 -8.97
N ILE A 95 2.19 -10.27 -8.03
CA ILE A 95 2.90 -9.32 -7.19
C ILE A 95 2.80 -9.80 -5.74
N MET A 96 3.89 -10.36 -5.23
CA MET A 96 4.05 -10.65 -3.81
C MET A 96 4.49 -9.37 -3.10
N THR A 97 3.68 -8.88 -2.17
CA THR A 97 3.95 -7.63 -1.46
C THR A 97 4.37 -7.88 -0.02
N THR A 98 5.53 -7.36 0.36
CA THR A 98 6.15 -7.60 1.67
C THR A 98 6.43 -6.27 2.37
N GLY A 99 5.80 -6.07 3.52
CA GLY A 99 6.09 -4.97 4.45
C GLY A 99 6.82 -5.48 5.69
N SER A 100 6.72 -4.71 6.76
CA SER A 100 7.17 -5.05 8.11
C SER A 100 6.28 -4.37 9.16
N ILE A 101 6.32 -4.89 10.38
CA ILE A 101 5.79 -4.22 11.58
C ILE A 101 6.97 -3.98 12.52
N GLU A 102 7.43 -2.75 12.60
CA GLU A 102 8.64 -2.36 13.33
C GLU A 102 8.58 -0.89 13.75
N GLN A 103 9.25 -0.56 14.85
CA GLN A 103 9.38 0.83 15.33
C GLN A 103 9.82 1.77 14.20
N HIS A 104 9.35 3.01 14.18
CA HIS A 104 9.79 4.04 13.22
C HIS A 104 9.98 5.39 13.93
N GLY A 105 10.63 5.35 15.10
CA GLY A 105 10.73 6.50 15.98
C GLY A 105 9.42 6.84 16.71
N PRO A 106 9.42 7.94 17.47
CA PRO A 106 8.27 8.37 18.27
C PRO A 106 7.16 9.04 17.45
N HIS A 107 7.43 9.41 16.19
CA HIS A 107 6.50 10.17 15.35
C HIS A 107 5.68 9.32 14.38
N LEU A 108 6.10 8.10 14.08
CA LEU A 108 5.42 7.21 13.14
C LEU A 108 4.89 5.94 13.82
N PRO A 109 3.81 5.34 13.27
CA PRO A 109 3.29 4.07 13.77
C PRO A 109 4.24 2.91 13.39
N VAL A 110 4.10 1.76 14.05
CA VAL A 110 4.91 0.56 13.71
C VAL A 110 4.59 -0.07 12.34
N GLY A 111 3.56 0.42 11.65
CA GLY A 111 3.04 -0.17 10.40
C GLY A 111 3.49 0.51 9.12
N VAL A 112 4.50 1.40 9.17
CA VAL A 112 4.94 2.26 8.05
C VAL A 112 5.20 1.45 6.78
N ASP A 113 6.04 0.42 6.84
CA ASP A 113 6.38 -0.40 5.67
C ASP A 113 5.17 -1.09 5.05
N ALA A 114 4.28 -1.61 5.89
CA ALA A 114 3.05 -2.25 5.42
C ALA A 114 2.08 -1.24 4.78
N MET A 115 2.06 0.01 5.25
CA MET A 115 1.24 1.09 4.69
C MET A 115 1.81 1.62 3.37
N ILE A 116 3.13 1.82 3.31
CA ILE A 116 3.83 2.26 2.09
C ILE A 116 3.65 1.23 0.97
N VAL A 117 3.91 -0.06 1.23
CA VAL A 117 3.77 -1.09 0.20
C VAL A 117 2.34 -1.20 -0.31
N ARG A 118 1.33 -1.01 0.56
CA ARG A 118 -0.09 -0.96 0.17
C ARG A 118 -0.39 0.25 -0.72
N GLY A 119 0.13 1.42 -0.37
CA GLY A 119 -0.03 2.65 -1.16
C GLY A 119 0.56 2.48 -2.56
N VAL A 120 1.79 1.99 -2.65
CA VAL A 120 2.46 1.73 -3.94
C VAL A 120 1.71 0.67 -4.74
N LEU A 121 1.34 -0.47 -4.12
CA LEU A 121 0.57 -1.52 -4.79
C LEU A 121 -0.76 -0.99 -5.36
N HIS A 122 -1.51 -0.22 -4.57
CA HIS A 122 -2.75 0.39 -5.00
C HIS A 122 -2.55 1.35 -6.17
N GLY A 123 -1.49 2.16 -6.12
CA GLY A 123 -1.10 3.05 -7.21
C GLY A 123 -0.77 2.29 -8.49
N ILE A 124 -0.06 1.16 -8.40
CA ILE A 124 0.25 0.27 -9.52
C ILE A 124 -1.04 -0.29 -10.11
N LEU A 125 -1.89 -0.90 -9.31
CA LEU A 125 -3.11 -1.57 -9.78
C LEU A 125 -4.11 -0.61 -10.44
N LYS A 126 -4.10 0.67 -10.04
CA LYS A 126 -4.93 1.71 -10.67
C LYS A 126 -4.40 2.21 -12.02
N ARG A 127 -3.10 2.10 -12.26
CA ARG A 127 -2.41 2.73 -13.41
C ARG A 127 -1.75 1.73 -14.35
N VAL A 128 -1.72 0.45 -13.99
CA VAL A 128 -1.15 -0.60 -14.83
C VAL A 128 -1.88 -0.64 -16.17
N PRO A 129 -1.17 -0.65 -17.32
CA PRO A 129 -1.80 -0.73 -18.62
C PRO A 129 -2.64 -2.00 -18.81
N ASP A 130 -3.72 -1.90 -19.58
CA ASP A 130 -4.64 -3.02 -19.86
C ASP A 130 -3.96 -4.22 -20.55
N ASP A 131 -2.79 -4.00 -21.16
CA ASP A 131 -2.03 -5.07 -21.78
C ASP A 131 -1.26 -5.94 -20.76
N ILE A 132 -1.23 -5.57 -19.49
CA ILE A 132 -0.59 -6.30 -18.39
C ILE A 132 -1.65 -6.82 -17.40
N THR A 133 -1.67 -8.11 -17.15
CA THR A 133 -2.48 -8.70 -16.08
C THR A 133 -1.66 -8.75 -14.80
N ALA A 134 -1.69 -7.67 -14.01
CA ALA A 134 -1.06 -7.61 -12.69
C ALA A 134 -2.01 -8.18 -11.61
N ILE A 135 -1.57 -9.23 -10.92
CA ILE A 135 -2.34 -9.90 -9.86
C ILE A 135 -1.65 -9.70 -8.51
N ALA A 136 -2.26 -8.92 -7.62
CA ALA A 136 -1.77 -8.71 -6.28
C ALA A 136 -2.05 -9.94 -5.39
N LEU A 137 -1.01 -10.46 -4.73
CA LEU A 137 -1.21 -11.38 -3.61
C LEU A 137 -1.60 -10.59 -2.35
N PRO A 138 -2.19 -11.25 -1.33
CA PRO A 138 -2.40 -10.64 -0.03
C PRO A 138 -1.09 -10.05 0.51
N VAL A 139 -1.16 -8.81 0.99
CA VAL A 139 -0.02 -8.14 1.61
C VAL A 139 0.44 -8.94 2.80
N LEU A 140 1.75 -9.19 2.89
CA LEU A 140 2.41 -9.79 4.04
C LEU A 140 2.92 -8.66 4.95
N PRO A 141 2.18 -8.29 6.02
CA PRO A 141 2.53 -7.13 6.83
C PRO A 141 3.67 -7.42 7.81
N ILE A 142 3.87 -8.67 8.20
CA ILE A 142 4.90 -9.11 9.15
C ILE A 142 5.99 -9.83 8.35
N GLY A 143 7.23 -9.37 8.51
CA GLY A 143 8.42 -9.88 7.82
C GLY A 143 9.55 -10.22 8.80
N LYS A 144 10.80 -10.09 8.32
CA LYS A 144 11.99 -10.19 9.16
C LYS A 144 12.45 -8.78 9.52
N ALA A 145 12.43 -8.45 10.81
CA ALA A 145 12.78 -7.14 11.35
C ALA A 145 13.66 -7.25 12.61
N ILE A 146 14.59 -8.21 12.62
CA ILE A 146 15.44 -8.53 13.77
C ILE A 146 16.21 -7.33 14.31
N GLU A 147 16.64 -6.44 13.42
CA GLU A 147 17.32 -5.17 13.73
C GLU A 147 16.48 -4.22 14.60
N HIS A 148 15.17 -4.45 14.71
CA HIS A 148 14.23 -3.61 15.45
C HIS A 148 13.60 -4.33 16.67
N GLU A 149 14.01 -5.56 16.99
CA GLU A 149 13.40 -6.39 18.05
C GLU A 149 13.57 -5.83 19.48
N ASN A 150 14.54 -4.92 19.68
CA ASN A 150 14.76 -4.28 20.97
C ASN A 150 13.81 -3.10 21.25
N PHE A 151 12.88 -2.82 20.34
CA PHE A 151 11.87 -1.77 20.47
C PHE A 151 10.47 -2.37 20.55
N ASP A 152 9.66 -1.85 21.48
CA ASP A 152 8.29 -2.31 21.69
C ASP A 152 7.43 -2.14 20.43
N GLY A 153 6.56 -3.13 20.19
CA GLY A 153 5.61 -3.14 19.08
C GLY A 153 6.14 -3.78 17.79
N THR A 154 7.45 -4.01 17.66
CA THR A 154 8.02 -4.76 16.54
C THR A 154 7.53 -6.21 16.55
N LEU A 155 7.02 -6.69 15.41
CA LEU A 155 6.67 -8.08 15.18
C LEU A 155 7.60 -8.63 14.10
N SER A 156 8.49 -9.54 14.49
CA SER A 156 9.53 -10.08 13.61
C SER A 156 9.42 -11.60 13.51
N LEU A 157 9.58 -12.12 12.29
CA LEU A 157 9.74 -13.54 12.01
C LEU A 157 11.22 -13.85 11.77
N SER A 158 11.62 -15.08 12.08
CA SER A 158 12.97 -15.53 11.76
C SER A 158 13.21 -15.55 10.24
N THR A 159 14.47 -15.38 9.84
CA THR A 159 14.89 -15.47 8.43
C THR A 159 14.41 -16.76 7.77
N GLU A 160 14.56 -17.90 8.44
CA GLU A 160 14.14 -19.21 7.93
C GLU A 160 12.64 -19.28 7.70
N THR A 161 11.86 -18.71 8.64
CA THR A 161 10.40 -18.66 8.57
C THR A 161 9.94 -17.82 7.40
N VAL A 162 10.50 -16.62 7.23
CA VAL A 162 10.19 -15.73 6.10
C VAL A 162 10.56 -16.37 4.77
N MET A 163 11.73 -16.99 4.68
CA MET A 163 12.15 -17.69 3.46
C MET A 163 11.23 -18.88 3.13
N ALA A 164 10.82 -19.66 4.13
CA ALA A 164 9.87 -20.76 3.93
C ALA A 164 8.52 -20.24 3.44
N LEU A 165 7.97 -19.23 4.13
CA LEU A 165 6.70 -18.59 3.80
C LEU A 165 6.66 -18.09 2.36
N TRP A 166 7.65 -17.28 1.96
CA TRP A 166 7.69 -16.71 0.61
C TRP A 166 7.87 -17.79 -0.46
N ARG A 167 8.66 -18.84 -0.19
CA ARG A 167 8.81 -19.96 -1.13
C ARG A 167 7.51 -20.73 -1.30
N GLU A 168 6.78 -21.01 -0.23
CA GLU A 168 5.51 -21.75 -0.29
C GLU A 168 4.39 -20.96 -0.98
N ILE A 169 4.31 -19.65 -0.73
CA ILE A 169 3.37 -18.76 -1.41
C ILE A 169 3.70 -18.70 -2.91
N ALA A 170 4.96 -18.46 -3.28
CA ALA A 170 5.36 -18.42 -4.68
C ALA A 170 5.18 -19.76 -5.39
N ALA A 171 5.50 -20.89 -4.74
CA ALA A 171 5.23 -22.21 -5.27
C ALA A 171 3.72 -22.42 -5.53
N SER A 172 2.86 -21.86 -4.67
CA SER A 172 1.40 -21.87 -4.88
C SER A 172 0.99 -21.08 -6.13
N VAL A 173 1.61 -19.92 -6.36
CA VAL A 173 1.42 -19.15 -7.61
C VAL A 173 1.83 -19.97 -8.83
N PHE A 174 3.01 -20.60 -8.79
CA PHE A 174 3.54 -21.35 -9.93
C PHE A 174 2.83 -22.69 -10.22
N ARG A 175 1.91 -23.13 -9.35
CA ARG A 175 0.95 -24.21 -9.67
C ARG A 175 -0.13 -23.79 -10.68
N THR A 176 -0.29 -22.50 -10.92
CA THR A 176 -1.16 -21.94 -11.97
C THR A 176 -0.37 -21.71 -13.27
N PRO A 177 -0.96 -21.20 -14.36
CA PRO A 177 -0.22 -20.77 -15.56
C PRO A 177 0.72 -19.57 -15.36
N VAL A 178 0.65 -18.85 -14.24
CA VAL A 178 1.51 -17.68 -13.98
C VAL A 178 2.99 -18.08 -13.91
N ARG A 179 3.86 -17.37 -14.63
CA ARG A 179 5.32 -17.64 -14.69
C ARG A 179 6.20 -16.42 -14.38
N LYS A 180 5.58 -15.30 -14.01
CA LYS A 180 6.26 -14.05 -13.65
C LYS A 180 5.83 -13.62 -12.25
N LEU A 181 6.81 -13.41 -11.39
CA LEU A 181 6.60 -12.98 -10.01
C LEU A 181 7.45 -11.74 -9.73
N LEU A 182 6.78 -10.66 -9.35
CA LEU A 182 7.41 -9.49 -8.75
C LEU A 182 7.33 -9.65 -7.22
N MET A 183 8.47 -9.61 -6.52
CA MET A 183 8.49 -9.50 -5.06
C MET A 183 8.75 -8.03 -4.73
N LEU A 184 7.68 -7.31 -4.43
CA LEU A 184 7.69 -5.87 -4.12
C LEU A 184 7.81 -5.69 -2.62
N ASN A 185 8.97 -5.20 -2.19
CA ASN A 185 9.34 -5.06 -0.79
C ASN A 185 9.35 -3.60 -0.32
N SER A 186 9.00 -3.38 0.94
CA SER A 186 9.06 -2.07 1.60
C SER A 186 9.93 -2.00 2.85
N HIS A 187 10.63 -3.07 3.23
CA HIS A 187 11.48 -3.06 4.42
C HIS A 187 12.94 -3.35 4.08
N GLY A 188 13.87 -2.50 4.54
CA GLY A 188 15.30 -2.63 4.21
C GLY A 188 15.89 -3.99 4.60
N GLY A 189 15.58 -4.43 5.82
CA GLY A 189 16.15 -5.61 6.49
C GLY A 189 15.89 -6.96 5.85
N GLN A 190 14.95 -7.03 4.90
CA GLN A 190 14.59 -8.26 4.21
C GLN A 190 14.99 -8.27 2.72
N SER A 191 15.71 -7.25 2.24
CA SER A 191 16.16 -7.15 0.84
C SER A 191 17.02 -8.35 0.41
N ASP A 192 17.96 -8.79 1.26
CA ASP A 192 18.84 -9.91 0.94
C ASP A 192 18.12 -11.26 1.04
N VAL A 193 17.19 -11.38 1.98
CA VAL A 193 16.27 -12.53 2.06
C VAL A 193 15.49 -12.68 0.77
N ALA A 194 14.95 -11.57 0.23
CA ALA A 194 14.19 -11.57 -1.01
C ALA A 194 15.05 -12.00 -2.21
N ARG A 195 16.32 -11.57 -2.26
CA ARG A 195 17.27 -11.99 -3.31
C ARG A 195 17.60 -13.47 -3.27
N ILE A 196 17.78 -14.04 -2.08
CA ILE A 196 18.03 -15.49 -1.91
C ILE A 196 16.79 -16.27 -2.39
N VAL A 197 15.61 -15.92 -1.86
CA VAL A 197 14.35 -16.58 -2.21
C VAL A 197 14.05 -16.48 -3.71
N ALA A 198 14.23 -15.31 -4.32
CA ALA A 198 13.99 -15.13 -5.75
C ALA A 198 14.88 -16.04 -6.61
N ARG A 199 16.16 -16.20 -6.24
CA ARG A 199 17.10 -17.07 -6.96
C ARG A 199 16.70 -18.54 -6.82
N ASP A 200 16.32 -18.97 -5.62
CA ASP A 200 15.80 -20.32 -5.38
C ASP A 200 14.56 -20.56 -6.26
N LEU A 201 13.59 -19.67 -6.23
CA LEU A 201 12.35 -19.81 -6.97
C LEU A 201 12.57 -19.86 -8.49
N ARG A 202 13.42 -18.98 -9.02
CA ARG A 202 13.81 -19.01 -10.43
C ARG A 202 14.40 -20.37 -10.81
N ALA A 203 15.35 -20.88 -10.01
CA ALA A 203 16.02 -22.14 -10.29
C ALA A 203 15.06 -23.34 -10.27
N HIS A 204 14.16 -23.39 -9.28
CA HIS A 204 13.24 -24.52 -9.10
C HIS A 204 12.05 -24.50 -10.06
N HIS A 205 11.52 -23.32 -10.39
CA HIS A 205 10.27 -23.19 -11.15
C HIS A 205 10.44 -22.78 -12.62
N LYS A 206 11.67 -22.46 -13.06
CA LYS A 206 11.95 -21.94 -14.41
C LYS A 206 11.04 -20.75 -14.75
N ALA A 207 10.89 -19.87 -13.76
CA ALA A 207 10.04 -18.68 -13.82
C ALA A 207 10.91 -17.41 -13.76
N LEU A 208 10.37 -16.29 -14.23
CA LEU A 208 10.97 -14.98 -13.97
C LEU A 208 10.55 -14.51 -12.57
N VAL A 209 11.53 -14.29 -11.70
CA VAL A 209 11.31 -13.80 -10.34
C VAL A 209 12.18 -12.57 -10.12
N VAL A 210 11.55 -11.44 -9.82
CA VAL A 210 12.21 -10.14 -9.68
C VAL A 210 11.99 -9.62 -8.27
N PRO A 211 13.00 -9.68 -7.38
CA PRO A 211 12.95 -8.99 -6.09
C PRO A 211 13.32 -7.53 -6.26
N VAL A 212 12.47 -6.64 -5.76
CA VAL A 212 12.66 -5.18 -5.86
C VAL A 212 12.12 -4.50 -4.60
N ASN A 213 12.77 -3.42 -4.19
CA ASN A 213 12.22 -2.53 -3.18
C ASN A 213 11.50 -1.36 -3.88
N TRP A 214 10.42 -0.81 -3.31
CA TRP A 214 9.68 0.29 -3.96
C TRP A 214 10.55 1.50 -4.30
N TRP A 215 11.64 1.72 -3.56
CA TRP A 215 12.61 2.80 -3.77
C TRP A 215 13.73 2.50 -4.77
N THR A 216 13.78 1.31 -5.38
CA THR A 216 14.97 0.84 -6.12
C THR A 216 15.29 1.71 -7.34
N TYR A 217 14.27 2.20 -8.04
CA TYR A 217 14.42 2.94 -9.30
C TYR A 217 13.92 4.39 -9.23
N LYS A 218 13.43 4.84 -8.06
CA LYS A 218 12.96 6.22 -7.91
C LYS A 218 14.12 7.22 -7.98
N ALA A 219 13.81 8.45 -8.36
CA ALA A 219 14.81 9.51 -8.39
C ALA A 219 15.18 9.94 -6.96
N LYS A 220 16.44 10.31 -6.76
CA LYS A 220 16.94 10.85 -5.48
C LYS A 220 17.20 12.35 -5.64
N THR A 221 16.13 13.14 -5.76
CA THR A 221 16.23 14.57 -6.12
C THR A 221 15.65 15.54 -5.10
N LEU A 222 14.87 15.07 -4.12
CA LEU A 222 14.18 15.90 -3.14
C LEU A 222 15.08 16.33 -1.97
N TYR A 223 15.88 15.40 -1.45
CA TYR A 223 16.73 15.62 -0.28
C TYR A 223 18.22 15.64 -0.61
N GLN A 224 19.03 16.02 0.36
CA GLN A 224 20.49 15.96 0.24
C GLN A 224 20.98 14.50 0.26
N ASP A 225 22.12 14.24 -0.37
CA ASP A 225 22.74 12.89 -0.42
C ASP A 225 22.97 12.28 0.97
N THR A 226 23.25 13.13 1.97
CA THR A 226 23.40 12.72 3.37
C THR A 226 22.14 12.08 3.92
N GLU A 227 20.96 12.66 3.63
CA GLU A 227 19.67 12.09 4.05
C GLU A 227 19.42 10.75 3.36
N TYR A 228 19.67 10.64 2.05
CA TYR A 228 19.52 9.36 1.34
C TYR A 228 20.49 8.26 1.77
N THR A 229 21.60 8.64 2.41
CA THR A 229 22.66 7.71 2.82
C THR A 229 22.54 7.31 4.29
N HIS A 230 22.06 8.23 5.14
CA HIS A 230 22.05 8.06 6.60
C HIS A 230 20.64 8.17 7.22
N GLY A 231 19.67 8.78 6.54
CA GLY A 231 18.26 8.86 6.94
C GLY A 231 17.48 7.62 6.51
N LEU A 232 17.95 6.45 6.95
CA LEU A 232 17.56 5.16 6.39
C LEU A 232 16.24 4.61 6.96
N HIS A 233 15.73 5.19 8.04
CA HIS A 233 14.65 4.60 8.84
C HIS A 233 13.90 5.67 9.66
N GLY A 234 12.61 5.88 9.42
CA GLY A 234 11.81 6.95 10.01
C GLY A 234 12.23 8.37 9.61
N GLY A 235 13.13 8.50 8.62
CA GLY A 235 13.65 9.77 8.12
C GLY A 235 12.67 10.53 7.23
N ALA A 236 13.20 11.43 6.40
CA ALA A 236 12.38 12.32 5.57
C ALA A 236 11.44 11.56 4.62
N GLU A 237 11.92 10.52 3.93
CA GLU A 237 11.16 9.83 2.89
C GLU A 237 9.93 9.09 3.43
N GLU A 238 10.11 8.32 4.50
CA GLU A 238 9.03 7.55 5.12
C GLU A 238 8.04 8.45 5.84
N THR A 239 8.53 9.51 6.49
CA THR A 239 7.67 10.52 7.11
C THR A 239 6.82 11.22 6.04
N ALA A 240 7.41 11.62 4.92
CA ALA A 240 6.70 12.26 3.81
C ALA A 240 5.64 11.34 3.22
N LEU A 241 5.99 10.08 2.94
CA LEU A 241 5.03 9.07 2.48
C LEU A 241 3.88 8.86 3.45
N MET A 242 4.15 8.84 4.76
CA MET A 242 3.11 8.69 5.78
C MET A 242 2.21 9.92 5.89
N LEU A 243 2.75 11.13 5.76
CA LEU A 243 1.95 12.36 5.65
C LEU A 243 1.00 12.33 4.45
N HIS A 244 1.41 11.70 3.35
CA HIS A 244 0.56 11.52 2.17
C HIS A 244 -0.46 10.39 2.32
N LEU A 245 -0.05 9.22 2.81
CA LEU A 245 -0.85 8.00 2.79
C LEU A 245 -1.78 7.85 3.99
N GLN A 246 -1.32 8.27 5.18
CA GLN A 246 -2.00 8.07 6.47
C GLN A 246 -1.68 9.24 7.43
N PRO A 247 -2.01 10.50 7.08
CA PRO A 247 -1.63 11.68 7.87
C PRO A 247 -2.08 11.60 9.33
N ASP A 248 -3.26 11.04 9.59
CA ASP A 248 -3.84 10.94 10.93
C ASP A 248 -3.04 10.05 11.90
N LEU A 249 -2.15 9.20 11.37
CA LEU A 249 -1.29 8.32 12.16
C LEU A 249 0.08 8.95 12.49
N VAL A 250 0.38 10.12 11.92
CA VAL A 250 1.65 10.82 12.16
C VAL A 250 1.52 11.68 13.41
N ASN A 251 2.36 11.44 14.41
CA ASN A 251 2.44 12.30 15.58
C ASN A 251 3.32 13.52 15.28
N HIS A 252 2.69 14.58 14.77
CA HIS A 252 3.34 15.83 14.39
C HIS A 252 4.18 16.48 15.50
N ARG A 253 3.88 16.23 16.77
CA ARG A 253 4.64 16.81 17.91
C ARG A 253 6.00 16.15 18.13
N GLU A 254 6.17 14.94 17.61
CA GLU A 254 7.39 14.15 17.78
C GLU A 254 8.27 14.14 16.52
N ILE A 255 7.86 14.83 15.45
CA ILE A 255 8.68 15.01 14.24
C ILE A 255 9.94 15.80 14.62
N LYS A 256 11.11 15.19 14.42
CA LYS A 256 12.42 15.71 14.82
C LYS A 256 13.49 15.31 13.81
N ASN A 257 14.66 15.92 13.94
CA ASN A 257 15.87 15.44 13.29
C ASN A 257 16.54 14.40 14.20
N PHE A 258 16.46 13.13 13.81
CA PHE A 258 17.07 12.00 14.50
C PHE A 258 18.48 11.80 13.96
N VAL A 259 19.41 12.64 14.41
CA VAL A 259 20.80 12.66 13.91
C VAL A 259 21.45 11.29 14.14
N PRO A 260 21.75 10.52 13.09
CA PRO A 260 22.23 9.15 13.27
C PRO A 260 23.70 9.14 13.72
N VAL A 261 24.02 8.24 14.65
CA VAL A 261 25.39 8.00 15.16
C VAL A 261 26.35 7.67 14.02
N SER A 262 25.84 7.08 12.93
CA SER A 262 26.61 6.75 11.73
C SER A 262 27.34 7.94 11.09
N LEU A 263 26.88 9.18 11.28
CA LEU A 263 27.55 10.38 10.73
C LEU A 263 28.91 10.63 11.39
N GLU A 264 28.98 10.56 12.72
CA GLU A 264 30.24 10.70 13.46
C GLU A 264 31.13 9.48 13.19
N GLN A 265 30.55 8.28 13.23
CA GLN A 265 31.27 7.03 12.99
C GLN A 265 31.85 6.95 11.57
N ALA A 266 31.22 7.57 10.56
CA ALA A 266 31.74 7.65 9.20
C ALA A 266 33.04 8.46 9.10
N GLN A 267 33.27 9.42 9.99
CA GLN A 267 34.53 10.18 10.03
C GLN A 267 35.66 9.33 10.63
N GLN A 268 35.37 8.56 11.67
CA GLN A 268 36.36 7.75 12.37
C GLN A 268 36.63 6.40 11.66
N TYR A 269 35.59 5.82 11.08
CA TYR A 269 35.59 4.49 10.46
C TYR A 269 34.92 4.53 9.07
N PRO A 270 35.49 5.26 8.10
CA PRO A 270 34.86 5.50 6.79
C PRO A 270 34.59 4.21 6.00
N MET A 271 35.39 3.16 6.19
CA MET A 271 35.16 1.87 5.53
C MET A 271 33.94 1.11 6.07
N LEU A 272 33.55 1.36 7.33
CA LEU A 272 32.42 0.71 7.98
C LEU A 272 31.12 1.51 7.80
N TYR A 273 31.18 2.85 7.85
CA TYR A 273 29.99 3.72 7.89
C TYR A 273 29.88 4.74 6.74
N GLY A 274 30.93 4.93 5.93
CA GLY A 274 31.03 6.05 4.98
C GLY A 274 30.11 5.99 3.75
N SER A 275 29.25 4.98 3.65
CA SER A 275 28.24 4.87 2.58
C SER A 275 26.93 4.33 3.15
N GLY A 276 26.61 4.80 4.36
CA GLY A 276 25.54 4.27 5.18
C GLY A 276 25.99 3.05 5.99
N VAL A 277 25.01 2.35 6.54
CA VAL A 277 25.25 1.29 7.51
C VAL A 277 25.52 -0.04 6.79
N LYS A 278 26.74 -0.57 6.95
CA LYS A 278 27.19 -1.81 6.26
C LYS A 278 27.41 -3.00 7.19
N GLN A 279 27.70 -2.77 8.46
CA GLN A 279 27.77 -3.86 9.44
C GLN A 279 26.37 -4.44 9.75
N ALA A 280 26.33 -5.59 10.43
CA ALA A 280 25.09 -6.16 10.97
C ALA A 280 24.59 -5.28 12.13
N TRP A 281 23.95 -4.17 11.77
CA TRP A 281 23.47 -3.15 12.69
C TRP A 281 22.18 -3.55 13.38
N MET A 282 21.99 -3.02 14.57
CA MET A 282 20.72 -2.96 15.30
C MET A 282 20.26 -1.50 15.35
N ALA A 283 18.95 -1.24 15.39
CA ALA A 283 18.43 0.12 15.30
C ALA A 283 18.95 1.04 16.42
N GLU A 284 19.15 0.48 17.62
CA GLU A 284 19.75 1.19 18.76
C GLU A 284 21.23 1.56 18.56
N ASP A 285 21.95 0.88 17.65
CA ASP A 285 23.32 1.27 17.27
C ASP A 285 23.32 2.59 16.47
N LEU A 286 22.21 2.89 15.79
CA LEU A 286 22.10 4.03 14.88
C LEU A 286 21.49 5.25 15.56
N HIS A 287 20.47 5.04 16.39
CA HIS A 287 19.88 6.09 17.21
C HIS A 287 19.06 5.48 18.38
N PRO A 288 19.15 6.02 19.61
CA PRO A 288 18.44 5.44 20.77
C PRO A 288 16.92 5.50 20.68
N GLN A 289 16.37 6.35 19.80
CA GLN A 289 14.92 6.39 19.52
C GLN A 289 14.53 5.56 18.30
N GLY A 290 15.46 4.83 17.68
CA GLY A 290 15.22 3.91 16.58
C GLY A 290 15.00 4.53 15.19
N ALA A 291 14.59 5.80 15.09
CA ALA A 291 14.59 6.55 13.82
C ALA A 291 15.94 7.22 13.53
N THR A 292 16.24 7.43 12.25
CA THR A 292 17.45 8.03 11.70
C THR A 292 17.09 8.94 10.52
N GLY A 293 17.62 10.16 10.53
CA GLY A 293 17.38 11.16 9.48
C GLY A 293 16.56 12.36 9.94
N ASP A 294 16.43 13.34 9.06
CA ASP A 294 15.69 14.56 9.35
C ASP A 294 14.22 14.45 8.96
N ALA A 295 13.35 14.04 9.89
CA ALA A 295 11.92 13.99 9.61
C ALA A 295 11.28 15.40 9.50
N THR A 296 11.97 16.47 9.91
CA THR A 296 11.40 17.83 9.91
C THR A 296 11.30 18.45 8.52
N ILE A 297 12.06 17.94 7.56
CA ILE A 297 12.04 18.40 6.17
C ILE A 297 11.01 17.64 5.31
N ALA A 298 10.32 16.65 5.88
CA ALA A 298 9.30 15.89 5.20
C ALA A 298 8.02 16.72 4.96
N THR A 299 7.48 16.64 3.75
CA THR A 299 6.22 17.30 3.38
C THR A 299 5.23 16.30 2.78
N LEU A 300 3.94 16.64 2.79
CA LEU A 300 2.91 15.83 2.15
C LEU A 300 3.13 15.77 0.64
N GLU A 301 3.52 16.89 0.04
CA GLU A 301 3.81 17.04 -1.39
C GLU A 301 4.98 16.15 -1.82
N ASP A 302 6.05 16.08 -1.01
CA ASP A 302 7.14 15.14 -1.23
C ASP A 302 6.63 13.69 -1.19
N GLY A 303 5.78 13.36 -0.21
CA GLY A 303 5.20 12.03 -0.06
C GLY A 303 4.39 11.61 -1.28
N GLN A 304 3.57 12.52 -1.82
CA GLN A 304 2.83 12.30 -3.05
C GLN A 304 3.80 12.03 -4.21
N LYS A 305 4.81 12.89 -4.40
CA LYS A 305 5.78 12.75 -5.49
C LYS A 305 6.59 11.46 -5.40
N ILE A 306 7.07 11.10 -4.20
CA ILE A 306 7.81 9.85 -3.96
C ILE A 306 6.93 8.64 -4.30
N CYS A 307 5.66 8.64 -3.88
CA CYS A 307 4.70 7.58 -4.18
C CYS A 307 4.45 7.47 -5.69
N GLU A 308 4.28 8.61 -6.37
CA GLU A 308 4.10 8.67 -7.83
C GLU A 308 5.30 8.09 -8.57
N GLU A 309 6.51 8.52 -8.25
CA GLU A 309 7.76 8.03 -8.86
C GLU A 309 7.97 6.53 -8.63
N ALA A 310 7.67 6.04 -7.41
CA ALA A 310 7.77 4.62 -7.08
C ALA A 310 6.82 3.79 -7.95
N VAL A 311 5.56 4.21 -8.08
CA VAL A 311 4.56 3.51 -8.90
C VAL A 311 4.94 3.53 -10.38
N GLU A 312 5.34 4.68 -10.92
CA GLU A 312 5.76 4.79 -12.32
C GLU A 312 6.93 3.86 -12.63
N SER A 313 7.91 3.82 -11.74
CA SER A 313 9.05 2.92 -11.84
C SER A 313 8.64 1.45 -11.80
N MET A 314 7.69 1.07 -10.94
CA MET A 314 7.21 -0.30 -10.86
C MET A 314 6.39 -0.68 -12.10
N ILE A 315 5.61 0.24 -12.67
CA ILE A 315 4.87 0.00 -13.92
C ILE A 315 5.86 -0.21 -15.09
N ALA A 316 6.91 0.61 -15.18
CA ALA A 316 7.96 0.42 -16.17
C ALA A 316 8.63 -0.96 -16.03
N LEU A 317 8.91 -1.39 -14.80
CA LEU A 317 9.42 -2.73 -14.53
C LEU A 317 8.44 -3.84 -14.96
N LEU A 318 7.14 -3.68 -14.72
CA LEU A 318 6.14 -4.65 -15.17
C LEU A 318 6.10 -4.74 -16.71
N GLN A 319 6.27 -3.63 -17.42
CA GLN A 319 6.37 -3.62 -18.88
C GLN A 319 7.60 -4.41 -19.37
N ASP A 320 8.77 -4.16 -18.77
CA ASP A 320 10.00 -4.93 -19.05
C ASP A 320 9.79 -6.43 -18.77
N MET A 321 9.17 -6.75 -17.64
CA MET A 321 8.84 -8.13 -17.29
C MET A 321 7.91 -8.77 -18.33
N VAL A 322 6.90 -8.07 -18.86
CA VAL A 322 6.03 -8.57 -19.93
C VAL A 322 6.79 -8.73 -21.25
N ALA A 323 7.69 -7.82 -21.60
CA ALA A 323 8.50 -7.91 -22.82
C ALA A 323 9.50 -9.09 -22.77
N TYR A 324 10.03 -9.42 -21.60
CA TYR A 324 10.99 -10.50 -21.40
C TYR A 324 10.39 -11.90 -21.63
N GLN A 325 10.92 -12.64 -22.62
CA GLN A 325 10.51 -14.01 -22.94
C GLN A 325 11.20 -15.01 -22.00
N ILE A 326 10.44 -15.95 -21.43
CA ILE A 326 10.91 -16.97 -20.46
C ILE A 326 11.18 -18.30 -21.15
#